data_AF-A0A8R1HSR3-F1
#
_entry.id   AF-A0A8R1HSR3-F1
#
_cell.length_a   1.000
_cell.length_b   1.000
_cell.length_c   1.000
_cell.angle_alpha   90.00
_cell.angle_beta   90.00
_cell.angle_gamma   90.00
#
_symmetry.space_group_name_H-M   'P 1'
#
loop_
_entity.id
_entity.type
_entity.pdbx_description
1 polymer ?
#
loop_
_entity_poly.entity_id
_entity_poly.type
_entity_poly.pdbx_seq_one_letter_code
_entity_poly.pdbx_strand_id
1 'polypeptide(L)'
;MATFAAKRNNEDEEGEEEPAKKEEDVLGIVKTGPKKLATGETSSIFNLKNEYLKRKDQLGTNVKATGSHVSGKSNVLSTKKEEKERLAQEAEDRKLRISKLQKELNHEEAERMRKSRDKLREKAELYDRMADGKVVLADRDDTPVDFLVDFGSKKRRREEERAEERERHREIEEAAPTGFGRAPVPEHYHHSEEQRVYGTSHMRLSLNTNKRKEEIETLLEMSKKTDTDLAKKRAGDEEREKNKREKINRMRAKYNLEPLPEPAPPPKVDLDAIPMPGLQETPEERHARRMKSDREWDRGKGLYTTWIEKQRDDRDDEFRPPDAYFK
;
A
#
# COMPACT_ATOMS: atom_id res chain seq x y z
N MET A 1 -57.45 -25.64 17.48
CA MET A 1 -57.49 -26.14 16.09
C MET A 1 -56.43 -25.39 15.28
N ALA A 2 -55.84 -26.09 14.30
CA ALA A 2 -54.75 -25.72 13.41
C ALA A 2 -53.31 -25.88 13.95
N THR A 3 -52.71 -26.99 13.49
CA THR A 3 -51.34 -27.48 13.63
C THR A 3 -50.42 -26.82 12.59
N PHE A 4 -49.19 -26.44 12.97
CA PHE A 4 -48.12 -26.11 12.01
C PHE A 4 -46.96 -27.11 12.13
N ALA A 5 -46.57 -27.62 10.97
CA ALA A 5 -45.71 -28.77 10.76
C ALA A 5 -44.24 -28.49 11.08
N ALA A 6 -43.66 -29.36 11.91
CA ALA A 6 -42.22 -29.50 12.07
C ALA A 6 -41.68 -30.38 10.93
N LYS A 7 -40.89 -29.80 10.03
CA LYS A 7 -40.09 -30.55 9.06
C LYS A 7 -38.76 -30.92 9.70
N ARG A 8 -38.71 -32.11 10.30
CA ARG A 8 -37.48 -32.86 10.53
C ARG A 8 -36.99 -33.34 9.17
N ASN A 9 -35.77 -32.98 8.79
CA ASN A 9 -35.09 -33.65 7.69
C ASN A 9 -34.10 -34.64 8.31
N ASN A 10 -34.20 -35.87 7.80
CA ASN A 10 -33.46 -37.05 8.20
C ASN A 10 -31.95 -36.85 8.03
N GLU A 11 -31.24 -37.44 8.99
CA GLU A 11 -29.88 -37.94 8.84
C GLU A 11 -29.93 -39.11 7.85
N ASP A 12 -29.34 -38.94 6.67
CA ASP A 12 -29.09 -40.03 5.74
C ASP A 12 -27.59 -40.35 5.74
N GLU A 13 -27.31 -41.51 6.32
CA GLU A 13 -26.39 -42.55 5.87
C GLU A 13 -24.91 -42.22 5.61
N GLU A 14 -24.08 -42.73 6.53
CA GLU A 14 -22.67 -43.07 6.34
C GLU A 14 -22.51 -44.04 5.15
N GLY A 15 -21.99 -43.52 4.04
CA GLY A 15 -21.46 -44.33 2.95
C GLY A 15 -19.96 -44.55 3.13
N GLU A 16 -19.58 -45.72 3.64
CA GLU A 16 -18.22 -46.24 3.53
C GLU A 16 -17.92 -46.55 2.04
N GLU A 17 -17.04 -45.78 1.40
CA GLU A 17 -16.50 -46.13 0.08
C GLU A 17 -15.24 -46.98 0.23
N GLU A 18 -15.38 -48.28 -0.03
CA GLU A 18 -14.28 -49.23 -0.22
C GLU A 18 -13.35 -48.83 -1.39
N PRO A 19 -12.04 -49.21 -1.34
CA PRO A 19 -11.09 -48.84 -2.36
C PRO A 19 -11.35 -49.56 -3.70
N ALA A 20 -11.43 -48.77 -4.77
CA ALA A 20 -11.58 -49.25 -6.14
C ALA A 20 -10.52 -50.29 -6.53
N LYS A 21 -11.01 -51.47 -6.96
CA LYS A 21 -10.20 -52.55 -7.54
C LYS A 21 -9.53 -52.07 -8.83
N LYS A 22 -8.23 -52.35 -8.97
CA LYS A 22 -7.48 -52.14 -10.21
C LYS A 22 -7.72 -53.35 -11.11
N GLU A 23 -8.40 -53.15 -12.23
CA GLU A 23 -8.47 -54.16 -13.29
C GLU A 23 -7.21 -54.05 -14.14
N GLU A 24 -6.45 -55.15 -14.21
CA GLU A 24 -5.30 -55.31 -15.09
C GLU A 24 -5.76 -55.93 -16.41
N ASP A 25 -5.54 -55.23 -17.52
CA ASP A 25 -5.63 -55.80 -18.87
C ASP A 25 -4.37 -56.61 -19.19
N VAL A 26 -4.52 -57.68 -19.98
CA VAL A 26 -3.56 -58.75 -20.33
C VAL A 26 -2.26 -58.27 -21.03
N LEU A 27 -2.02 -56.96 -21.13
CA LEU A 27 -0.78 -56.36 -21.68
C LEU A 27 -0.09 -55.33 -20.76
N GLY A 28 -0.49 -55.20 -19.50
CA GLY A 28 0.28 -54.45 -18.50
C GLY A 28 0.41 -52.94 -18.72
N ILE A 29 -0.42 -52.33 -19.58
CA ILE A 29 -0.42 -50.88 -19.81
C ILE A 29 -1.52 -50.25 -18.96
N VAL A 30 -1.13 -49.62 -17.84
CA VAL A 30 -2.01 -48.84 -16.97
C VAL A 30 -2.49 -47.61 -17.75
N LYS A 31 -3.77 -47.58 -18.15
CA LYS A 31 -4.43 -46.37 -18.66
C LYS A 31 -4.60 -45.37 -17.53
N THR A 32 -3.64 -44.48 -17.34
CA THR A 32 -3.85 -43.30 -16.51
C THR A 32 -4.76 -42.33 -17.26
N GLY A 33 -6.01 -42.17 -16.80
CA GLY A 33 -6.89 -41.11 -17.28
C GLY A 33 -6.31 -39.70 -17.04
N PRO A 34 -6.86 -38.64 -17.65
CA PRO A 34 -6.35 -37.29 -17.50
C PRO A 34 -6.40 -36.87 -16.02
N LYS A 35 -5.22 -36.56 -15.47
CA LYS A 35 -5.07 -36.07 -14.09
C LYS A 35 -5.86 -34.77 -13.93
N LYS A 36 -6.89 -34.76 -13.09
CA LYS A 36 -7.60 -33.53 -12.70
C LYS A 36 -6.62 -32.64 -11.92
N LEU A 37 -6.20 -31.53 -12.52
CA LEU A 37 -5.40 -30.51 -11.85
C LEU A 37 -6.33 -29.68 -10.95
N ALA A 38 -6.22 -29.83 -9.63
CA ALA A 38 -6.87 -28.94 -8.68
C ALA A 38 -6.10 -27.60 -8.66
N THR A 39 -6.61 -26.60 -9.37
CA THR A 39 -6.01 -25.27 -9.43
C THR A 39 -6.56 -24.37 -8.33
N GLY A 40 -5.84 -24.26 -7.22
CA GLY A 40 -5.91 -23.06 -6.37
C GLY A 40 -5.23 -21.89 -7.10
N GLU A 41 -5.97 -20.81 -7.33
CA GLU A 41 -5.69 -19.84 -8.40
C GLU A 41 -4.44 -18.95 -8.21
N THR A 42 -3.82 -18.90 -7.02
CA THR A 42 -2.69 -17.98 -6.76
C THR A 42 -1.32 -18.65 -6.67
N SER A 43 -1.25 -19.93 -6.29
CA SER A 43 0.00 -20.71 -6.34
C SER A 43 0.20 -21.44 -7.68
N SER A 44 -0.87 -21.65 -8.44
CA SER A 44 -0.82 -22.27 -9.78
C SER A 44 -0.09 -21.40 -10.80
N ILE A 45 -0.38 -20.10 -10.89
CA ILE A 45 0.19 -19.20 -11.90
C ILE A 45 1.69 -18.95 -11.70
N PHE A 46 2.15 -18.75 -10.47
CA PHE A 46 3.58 -18.57 -10.20
C PHE A 46 4.37 -19.84 -10.44
N ASN A 47 3.82 -21.00 -10.09
CA ASN A 47 4.43 -22.29 -10.40
C ASN A 47 4.46 -22.54 -11.92
N LEU A 48 3.37 -22.24 -12.65
CA LEU A 48 3.33 -22.33 -14.10
C LEU A 48 4.31 -21.36 -14.78
N LYS A 49 4.44 -20.14 -14.26
CA LYS A 49 5.39 -19.15 -14.77
C LYS A 49 6.83 -19.63 -14.57
N ASN A 50 7.13 -20.19 -13.40
CA ASN A 50 8.43 -20.76 -13.10
C ASN A 50 8.72 -22.01 -13.93
N GLU A 51 7.73 -22.88 -14.13
CA GLU A 51 7.83 -24.04 -15.03
C GLU A 51 8.02 -23.60 -16.49
N TYR A 52 7.30 -22.58 -16.93
CA TYR A 52 7.45 -21.99 -18.27
C TYR A 52 8.84 -21.39 -18.47
N LEU A 53 9.38 -20.68 -17.48
CA LEU A 53 10.76 -20.15 -17.54
C LEU A 53 11.77 -21.30 -17.65
N LYS A 54 11.67 -22.32 -16.77
CA LYS A 54 12.54 -23.51 -16.81
C LYS A 54 12.46 -24.23 -18.16
N ARG A 55 11.27 -24.35 -18.74
CA ARG A 55 11.05 -25.02 -20.03
C ARG A 55 11.55 -24.18 -21.21
N LYS A 56 11.42 -22.86 -21.14
CA LYS A 56 11.99 -21.92 -22.12
C LYS A 56 13.52 -22.00 -22.10
N ASP A 57 14.13 -22.08 -20.93
CA ASP A 57 15.58 -22.20 -20.81
C ASP A 57 16.07 -23.56 -21.31
N GLN A 58 15.34 -24.66 -21.03
CA GLN A 58 15.62 -25.99 -21.60
C GLN A 58 15.47 -26.04 -23.12
N LEU A 59 14.48 -25.35 -23.69
CA LEU A 59 14.35 -25.23 -25.15
C LEU A 59 15.46 -24.33 -25.72
N GLY A 60 15.83 -23.26 -25.03
CA GLY A 60 16.91 -22.36 -25.45
C GLY A 60 18.30 -23.02 -25.45
N THR A 61 18.55 -23.95 -24.52
CA THR A 61 19.79 -24.75 -24.49
C THR A 61 19.76 -25.88 -25.53
N ASN A 62 18.63 -26.56 -25.71
CA ASN A 62 18.48 -27.64 -26.72
C ASN A 62 18.46 -27.13 -28.18
N VAL A 63 17.97 -25.91 -28.42
CA VAL A 63 17.98 -25.27 -29.75
C VAL A 63 19.39 -24.79 -30.14
N LYS A 64 20.27 -24.50 -29.17
CA LYS A 64 21.67 -24.13 -29.45
C LYS A 64 22.59 -25.34 -29.67
N ALA A 65 22.22 -26.52 -29.17
CA ALA A 65 23.00 -27.75 -29.32
C ALA A 65 22.67 -28.57 -30.60
N THR A 66 21.69 -28.14 -31.40
CA THR A 66 21.30 -28.79 -32.67
C THR A 66 21.46 -27.89 -33.89
N GLY A 67 22.38 -26.92 -33.80
CA GLY A 67 22.78 -26.05 -34.91
C GLY A 67 23.77 -26.71 -35.87
N SER A 68 23.44 -27.89 -36.43
CA SER A 68 24.08 -28.38 -37.65
C SER A 68 23.08 -28.29 -38.80
N HIS A 69 23.09 -27.13 -39.45
CA HIS A 69 22.40 -26.93 -40.71
C HIS A 69 23.09 -27.76 -41.80
N VAL A 70 22.72 -29.04 -41.92
CA VAL A 70 23.12 -29.89 -43.06
C VAL A 70 22.27 -29.46 -44.25
N SER A 71 22.82 -28.53 -45.03
CA SER A 71 22.35 -28.24 -46.37
C SER A 71 22.52 -29.48 -47.23
N GLY A 72 21.42 -30.06 -47.72
CA GLY A 72 21.48 -31.13 -48.71
C GLY A 72 20.75 -32.39 -48.28
N LYS A 73 19.41 -32.31 -48.26
CA LYS A 73 18.45 -33.37 -48.60
C LYS A 73 17.07 -32.72 -48.55
N SER A 74 16.33 -32.82 -49.65
CA SER A 74 14.99 -32.26 -49.81
C SER A 74 14.10 -32.57 -48.62
N ASN A 75 13.62 -31.51 -47.97
CA ASN A 75 12.75 -31.54 -46.81
C ASN A 75 11.42 -32.20 -47.20
N VAL A 76 11.20 -33.45 -46.79
CA VAL A 76 9.94 -34.21 -47.00
C VAL A 76 8.75 -33.59 -46.25
N LEU A 77 8.98 -32.52 -45.48
CA LEU A 77 7.99 -31.71 -44.78
C LEU A 77 7.76 -30.32 -45.41
N SER A 78 8.16 -30.09 -46.68
CA SER A 78 7.68 -28.90 -47.39
C SER A 78 6.20 -29.09 -47.72
N THR A 79 5.34 -28.51 -46.90
CA THR A 79 3.90 -28.42 -47.19
C THR A 79 3.68 -27.93 -48.62
N LYS A 80 2.80 -28.60 -49.37
CA LYS A 80 2.53 -28.25 -50.77
C LYS A 80 2.08 -26.79 -50.84
N LYS A 81 2.36 -26.09 -51.95
CA LYS A 81 1.98 -24.67 -52.12
C LYS A 81 0.49 -24.43 -51.79
N GLU A 82 -0.36 -25.35 -52.19
CA GLU A 82 -1.80 -25.36 -51.90
C GLU A 82 -2.14 -25.49 -50.40
N GLU A 83 -1.37 -26.28 -49.66
CA GLU A 83 -1.53 -26.43 -48.20
C GLU A 83 -1.14 -25.14 -47.47
N LYS A 84 -0.12 -24.42 -47.97
CA LYS A 84 0.25 -23.10 -47.44
C LYS A 84 -0.84 -22.06 -47.69
N GLU A 85 -1.49 -22.09 -48.86
CA GLU A 85 -2.61 -21.20 -49.18
C GLU A 85 -3.83 -21.50 -48.29
N ARG A 86 -4.16 -22.78 -48.04
CA ARG A 86 -5.21 -23.14 -47.08
C ARG A 86 -4.90 -22.72 -45.65
N LEU A 87 -3.65 -22.87 -45.22
CA LEU A 87 -3.23 -22.45 -43.87
C LEU A 87 -3.21 -20.92 -43.73
N ALA A 88 -2.91 -20.18 -44.79
CA ALA A 88 -3.02 -18.73 -44.84
C ALA A 88 -4.49 -18.27 -44.76
N GLN A 89 -5.39 -18.91 -45.50
CA GLN A 89 -6.83 -18.62 -45.42
C GLN A 89 -7.38 -18.92 -44.01
N GLU A 90 -7.01 -20.06 -43.42
CA GLU A 90 -7.42 -20.39 -42.05
C GLU A 90 -6.84 -19.40 -41.03
N ALA A 91 -5.61 -18.91 -41.25
CA ALA A 91 -5.01 -17.87 -40.40
C ALA A 91 -5.77 -16.54 -40.51
N GLU A 92 -6.21 -16.14 -41.70
CA GLU A 92 -7.05 -14.95 -41.88
C GLU A 92 -8.43 -15.12 -41.21
N ASP A 93 -9.07 -16.28 -41.35
CA ASP A 93 -10.33 -16.58 -40.66
C ASP A 93 -10.19 -16.59 -39.13
N ARG A 94 -9.04 -17.04 -38.62
CA ARG A 94 -8.70 -16.96 -37.19
C ARG A 94 -8.49 -15.51 -36.77
N LYS A 95 -7.79 -14.70 -37.56
CA LYS A 95 -7.61 -13.26 -37.28
C LYS A 95 -8.95 -12.53 -37.25
N LEU A 96 -9.85 -12.82 -38.18
CA LEU A 96 -11.20 -12.24 -38.22
C LEU A 96 -12.01 -12.62 -36.97
N ARG A 97 -11.95 -13.90 -36.56
CA ARG A 97 -12.58 -14.36 -35.31
C ARG A 97 -12.00 -13.67 -34.08
N ILE A 98 -10.68 -13.55 -34.00
CA ILE A 98 -9.99 -12.84 -32.90
C ILE A 98 -10.40 -11.36 -32.89
N SER A 99 -10.44 -10.70 -34.05
CA SER A 99 -10.86 -9.30 -34.14
C SER A 99 -12.32 -9.10 -33.69
N LYS A 100 -13.21 -10.02 -34.06
CA LYS A 100 -14.62 -9.99 -33.62
C LYS A 100 -14.72 -10.15 -32.10
N LEU A 101 -14.05 -11.15 -31.52
CA LEU A 101 -14.01 -11.37 -30.07
C LEU A 101 -13.39 -10.17 -29.33
N GLN A 102 -12.36 -9.56 -29.88
CA GLN A 102 -11.75 -8.37 -29.30
C GLN A 102 -12.70 -7.17 -29.30
N LYS A 103 -13.50 -6.99 -30.36
CA LYS A 103 -14.54 -5.94 -30.41
C LYS A 103 -15.65 -6.19 -29.38
N GLU A 104 -16.08 -7.44 -29.23
CA GLU A 104 -17.09 -7.82 -28.23
C GLU A 104 -16.57 -7.58 -26.80
N LEU A 105 -15.32 -7.95 -26.51
CA LEU A 105 -14.68 -7.71 -25.22
C LEU A 105 -14.56 -6.21 -24.91
N ASN A 106 -14.13 -5.41 -25.89
CA ASN A 106 -14.06 -3.95 -25.75
C ASN A 106 -15.44 -3.33 -25.52
N HIS A 107 -16.49 -3.85 -26.15
CA HIS A 107 -17.85 -3.38 -25.93
C HIS A 107 -18.34 -3.71 -24.52
N GLU A 108 -18.10 -4.92 -24.03
CA GLU A 108 -18.44 -5.31 -22.65
C GLU A 108 -17.68 -4.47 -21.62
N GLU A 109 -16.39 -4.21 -21.84
CA GLU A 109 -15.59 -3.34 -21.00
C GLU A 109 -16.12 -1.90 -20.99
N ALA A 110 -16.48 -1.36 -22.16
CA ALA A 110 -17.08 -0.02 -22.27
C ALA A 110 -18.41 0.08 -21.51
N GLU A 111 -19.26 -0.94 -21.58
CA GLU A 111 -20.52 -1.00 -20.83
C GLU A 111 -20.30 -1.13 -19.32
N ARG A 112 -19.30 -1.90 -18.87
CA ARG A 112 -18.89 -1.95 -17.46
C ARG A 112 -18.39 -0.57 -16.98
N MET A 113 -17.58 0.10 -17.80
CA MET A 113 -17.07 1.44 -17.49
C MET A 113 -18.20 2.48 -17.46
N ARG A 114 -19.18 2.39 -18.35
CA ARG A 114 -20.39 3.24 -18.31
C ARG A 114 -21.18 3.04 -17.03
N LYS A 115 -21.52 1.80 -16.67
CA LYS A 115 -22.18 1.49 -15.40
C LYS A 115 -21.40 1.99 -14.19
N SER A 116 -20.08 1.90 -14.22
CA SER A 116 -19.23 2.46 -13.16
C SER A 116 -19.32 3.99 -13.11
N ARG A 117 -19.27 4.67 -14.25
CA ARG A 117 -19.41 6.13 -14.34
C ARG A 117 -20.79 6.60 -13.89
N ASP A 118 -21.85 5.89 -14.26
CA ASP A 118 -23.22 6.23 -13.87
C ASP A 118 -23.39 6.07 -12.35
N LYS A 119 -22.89 4.97 -11.77
CA LYS A 119 -22.87 4.80 -10.30
C LYS A 119 -22.07 5.88 -9.58
N LEU A 120 -20.92 6.27 -10.13
CA LEU A 120 -20.12 7.36 -9.56
C LEU A 120 -20.85 8.70 -9.64
N ARG A 121 -21.56 8.94 -10.76
CA ARG A 121 -22.38 10.13 -10.95
C ARG A 121 -23.55 10.17 -9.97
N GLU A 122 -24.33 9.09 -9.86
CA GLU A 122 -25.42 8.97 -8.90
C GLU A 122 -24.93 9.17 -7.45
N LYS A 123 -23.75 8.63 -7.13
CA LYS A 123 -23.12 8.80 -5.83
C LYS A 123 -22.67 10.25 -5.60
N ALA A 124 -22.12 10.92 -6.60
CA ALA A 124 -21.77 12.34 -6.51
C ALA A 124 -23.03 13.20 -6.32
N GLU A 125 -24.08 12.97 -7.11
CA GLU A 125 -25.38 13.64 -6.97
C GLU A 125 -26.03 13.36 -5.60
N LEU A 126 -25.80 12.19 -5.01
CA LEU A 126 -26.22 11.89 -3.64
C LEU A 126 -25.41 12.71 -2.62
N TYR A 127 -24.10 12.82 -2.77
CA TYR A 127 -23.26 13.65 -1.91
C TYR A 127 -23.63 15.13 -2.01
N ASP A 128 -23.90 15.64 -3.21
CA ASP A 128 -24.34 17.02 -3.41
C ASP A 128 -25.69 17.26 -2.72
N ARG A 129 -26.65 16.34 -2.85
CA ARG A 129 -27.93 16.41 -2.12
C ARG A 129 -27.75 16.39 -0.60
N MET A 130 -26.87 15.53 -0.08
CA MET A 130 -26.54 15.50 1.35
C MET A 130 -25.84 16.78 1.81
N ALA A 131 -24.94 17.33 0.99
CA ALA A 131 -24.25 18.59 1.27
C ALA A 131 -25.22 19.78 1.24
N ASP A 132 -26.26 19.71 0.42
CA ASP A 132 -27.34 20.69 0.39
C ASP A 132 -28.31 20.58 1.57
N GLY A 133 -28.22 19.51 2.37
CA GLY A 133 -29.13 19.24 3.48
C GLY A 133 -30.51 18.77 3.02
N LYS A 134 -30.66 18.37 1.75
CA LYS A 134 -31.88 17.71 1.28
C LYS A 134 -31.86 16.28 1.82
N VAL A 135 -32.84 15.96 2.66
CA VAL A 135 -33.01 14.64 3.30
C VAL A 135 -32.90 13.55 2.24
N VAL A 136 -31.92 12.67 2.40
CA VAL A 136 -31.84 11.44 1.61
C VAL A 136 -32.87 10.49 2.20
N LEU A 137 -34.06 10.48 1.60
CA LEU A 137 -35.07 9.46 1.84
C LEU A 137 -34.45 8.12 1.41
N ALA A 138 -34.13 7.28 2.37
CA ALA A 138 -33.39 6.03 2.14
C ALA A 138 -34.32 4.83 1.90
N ASP A 139 -35.60 4.94 2.25
CA ASP A 139 -36.53 3.81 2.23
C ASP A 139 -37.62 3.96 1.16
N ARG A 140 -38.16 2.82 0.72
CA ARG A 140 -39.32 2.71 -0.20
C ARG A 140 -40.56 3.45 0.29
N ASP A 141 -40.56 3.87 1.56
CA ASP A 141 -41.69 4.43 2.28
C ASP A 141 -41.53 5.95 2.58
N ASP A 142 -40.56 6.64 1.94
CA ASP A 142 -40.36 8.10 2.05
C ASP A 142 -40.29 8.61 3.50
N THR A 143 -39.80 7.80 4.42
CA THR A 143 -39.61 8.18 5.82
C THR A 143 -38.32 9.00 5.95
N PRO A 144 -38.37 10.17 6.61
CA PRO A 144 -37.17 10.95 6.88
C PRO A 144 -36.27 10.19 7.83
N VAL A 145 -35.02 9.95 7.42
CA VAL A 145 -33.99 9.35 8.28
C VAL A 145 -33.41 10.46 9.16
N ASP A 146 -33.74 10.41 10.45
CA ASP A 146 -33.16 11.32 11.44
C ASP A 146 -31.70 10.96 11.72
N PHE A 147 -30.78 11.73 11.13
CA PHE A 147 -29.36 11.60 11.43
C PHE A 147 -29.07 12.19 12.83
N LEU A 148 -28.27 11.50 13.64
CA LEU A 148 -27.77 11.98 14.94
C LEU A 148 -27.00 13.31 14.84
N VAL A 149 -26.57 13.68 13.64
CA VAL A 149 -25.91 14.95 13.32
C VAL A 149 -26.78 15.70 12.32
N ASP A 150 -27.34 16.84 12.73
CA ASP A 150 -28.07 17.73 11.82
C ASP A 150 -27.09 18.45 10.89
N PHE A 151 -27.00 17.95 9.66
CA PHE A 151 -26.17 18.54 8.60
C PHE A 151 -26.64 19.95 8.20
N GLY A 152 -27.94 20.25 8.37
CA GLY A 152 -28.50 21.58 8.12
C GLY A 152 -27.99 22.60 9.14
N SER A 153 -28.03 22.27 10.43
CA SER A 153 -27.45 23.11 11.49
C SER A 153 -25.94 23.33 11.31
N LYS A 154 -25.20 22.30 10.90
CA LYS A 154 -23.75 22.41 10.62
C LYS A 154 -23.45 23.25 9.37
N LYS A 155 -24.30 23.18 8.34
CA LYS A 155 -24.20 24.03 7.15
C LYS A 155 -24.46 25.49 7.51
N ARG A 156 -25.53 25.78 8.25
CA ARG A 156 -25.87 27.13 8.72
C ARG A 156 -24.72 27.74 9.53
N ARG A 157 -24.15 27.00 10.48
CA ARG A 157 -22.98 27.45 11.26
C ARG A 157 -21.76 27.75 10.38
N ARG A 158 -21.50 26.94 9.34
CA ARG A 158 -20.36 27.16 8.43
C ARG A 158 -20.61 28.31 7.44
N GLU A 159 -21.85 28.50 7.01
CA GLU A 159 -22.25 29.66 6.20
C GLU A 159 -22.19 30.95 7.02
N GLU A 160 -22.60 30.91 8.28
CA GLU A 160 -22.46 31.99 9.26
C GLU A 160 -20.99 32.31 9.51
N GLU A 161 -20.13 31.30 9.77
CA GLU A 161 -18.68 31.49 9.93
C GLU A 161 -18.02 32.07 8.67
N ARG A 162 -18.44 31.65 7.47
CA ARG A 162 -17.97 32.21 6.19
C ARG A 162 -18.51 33.62 5.97
N ALA A 163 -19.73 33.92 6.39
CA ALA A 163 -20.31 35.25 6.34
C ALA A 163 -19.58 36.17 7.31
N GLU A 164 -19.30 35.74 8.54
CA GLU A 164 -18.49 36.45 9.52
C GLU A 164 -17.04 36.64 9.03
N GLU A 165 -16.46 35.70 8.31
CA GLU A 165 -15.15 35.86 7.68
C GLU A 165 -15.17 36.88 6.54
N ARG A 166 -16.24 36.91 5.74
CA ARG A 166 -16.45 37.94 4.70
C ARG A 166 -16.75 39.32 5.30
N GLU A 167 -17.54 39.38 6.36
CA GLU A 167 -17.81 40.61 7.11
C GLU A 167 -16.52 41.10 7.77
N ARG A 168 -15.72 40.23 8.41
CA ARG A 168 -14.39 40.59 8.91
C ARG A 168 -13.46 41.08 7.80
N HIS A 169 -13.45 40.41 6.65
CA HIS A 169 -12.66 40.86 5.50
C HIS A 169 -13.14 42.22 4.99
N ARG A 170 -14.46 42.46 4.96
CA ARG A 170 -15.06 43.73 4.55
C ARG A 170 -14.81 44.84 5.57
N GLU A 171 -14.88 44.56 6.87
CA GLU A 171 -14.52 45.49 7.94
C GLU A 171 -13.03 45.84 7.89
N ILE A 172 -12.15 44.87 7.57
CA ILE A 172 -10.72 45.11 7.35
C ILE A 172 -10.50 45.97 6.09
N GLU A 173 -11.30 45.76 5.04
CA GLU A 173 -11.26 46.54 3.80
C GLU A 173 -11.84 47.97 3.97
N GLU A 174 -12.88 48.14 4.78
CA GLU A 174 -13.50 49.43 5.13
C GLU A 174 -12.68 50.21 6.17
N ALA A 175 -11.97 49.53 7.07
CA ALA A 175 -11.02 50.13 8.02
C ALA A 175 -9.67 50.48 7.38
N ALA A 176 -9.41 50.04 6.14
CA ALA A 176 -8.23 50.44 5.39
C ALA A 176 -8.35 51.92 4.95
N PRO A 177 -7.35 52.77 5.23
CA PRO A 177 -7.34 54.16 4.76
C PRO A 177 -7.51 54.20 3.23
N THR A 178 -8.47 55.00 2.77
CA THR A 178 -8.91 55.05 1.37
C THR A 178 -7.78 55.53 0.47
N GLY A 179 -7.06 54.58 -0.14
CA GLY A 179 -6.01 54.88 -1.11
C GLY A 179 -5.12 53.68 -1.34
N PHE A 180 -5.24 53.09 -2.54
CA PHE A 180 -4.53 51.92 -3.07
C PHE A 180 -5.11 50.55 -2.70
N GLY A 181 -5.88 50.01 -3.66
CA GLY A 181 -6.29 48.62 -3.69
C GLY A 181 -5.10 47.67 -3.69
N ARG A 182 -4.67 47.27 -2.49
CA ARG A 182 -3.72 46.20 -2.27
C ARG A 182 -4.41 45.14 -1.44
N ALA A 183 -4.32 43.90 -1.92
CA ALA A 183 -4.58 42.69 -1.16
C ALA A 183 -4.03 42.81 0.27
N PRO A 184 -4.66 42.18 1.28
CA PRO A 184 -4.17 42.22 2.65
C PRO A 184 -2.70 41.87 2.64
N VAL A 185 -1.88 42.82 3.10
CA VAL A 185 -0.45 42.60 3.28
C VAL A 185 -0.37 41.42 4.25
N PRO A 186 0.19 40.25 3.85
CA PRO A 186 0.42 39.18 4.80
C PRO A 186 1.16 39.79 5.97
N GLU A 187 0.65 39.61 7.19
CA GLU A 187 1.31 40.09 8.40
C GLU A 187 2.77 39.66 8.32
N HIS A 188 3.64 40.64 8.06
CA HIS A 188 5.06 40.36 7.92
C HIS A 188 5.53 40.00 9.31
N TYR A 189 5.79 38.70 9.50
CA TYR A 189 6.49 38.09 10.62
C TYR A 189 7.31 39.12 11.40
N HIS A 190 6.85 39.46 12.60
CA HIS A 190 7.51 40.47 13.41
C HIS A 190 8.79 39.84 13.96
N HIS A 191 9.94 40.44 13.70
CA HIS A 191 11.25 39.80 13.95
C HIS A 191 11.60 39.74 15.45
N SER A 192 10.70 40.24 16.30
CA SER A 192 10.64 40.03 17.74
C SER A 192 9.91 38.73 18.13
N GLU A 193 9.35 37.96 17.18
CA GLU A 193 8.73 36.66 17.43
C GLU A 193 9.80 35.59 17.69
N GLU A 194 10.09 35.37 18.97
CA GLU A 194 11.05 34.40 19.51
C GLU A 194 10.92 32.95 19.02
N GLN A 195 9.85 32.61 18.30
CA GLN A 195 9.58 31.27 17.77
C GLN A 195 10.59 30.80 16.71
N ARG A 196 11.22 31.69 15.92
CA ARG A 196 12.31 31.25 15.00
C ARG A 196 13.63 31.02 15.71
N VAL A 197 13.92 31.78 16.77
CA VAL A 197 15.22 31.72 17.46
C VAL A 197 15.24 30.58 18.46
N TYR A 198 14.14 30.37 19.20
CA TYR A 198 14.09 29.39 20.29
C TYR A 198 13.10 28.23 20.07
N GLY A 199 12.41 28.21 18.93
CA GLY A 199 11.45 27.16 18.58
C GLY A 199 10.13 27.25 19.36
N THR A 200 9.20 26.34 19.06
CA THR A 200 7.87 26.27 19.69
C THR A 200 7.90 25.78 21.14
N SER A 201 9.04 25.29 21.62
CA SER A 201 9.23 24.79 22.99
C SER A 201 9.70 25.86 23.97
N HIS A 202 10.02 27.08 23.52
CA HIS A 202 10.55 28.11 24.40
C HIS A 202 9.43 28.87 25.11
N MET A 203 9.28 28.62 26.42
CA MET A 203 8.48 29.45 27.31
C MET A 203 9.37 30.37 28.14
N ARG A 204 9.04 31.66 28.18
CA ARG A 204 9.66 32.59 29.12
C ARG A 204 9.11 32.37 30.51
N LEU A 205 9.96 31.85 31.39
CA LEU A 205 9.64 31.76 32.81
C LEU A 205 9.72 33.14 33.46
N SER A 206 8.83 33.41 34.40
CA SER A 206 8.82 34.67 35.14
C SER A 206 10.12 34.88 35.91
N LEU A 207 10.47 36.16 36.15
CA LEU A 207 11.67 36.55 36.89
C LEU A 207 11.51 36.35 38.41
N ASN A 208 10.27 36.30 38.90
CA ASN A 208 9.98 36.02 40.30
C ASN A 208 10.16 34.52 40.59
N THR A 209 10.94 34.19 41.62
CA THR A 209 11.29 32.81 41.96
C THR A 209 10.09 31.94 42.30
N ASN A 210 9.04 32.49 42.91
CA ASN A 210 7.87 31.72 43.31
C ASN A 210 6.97 31.40 42.11
N LYS A 211 6.65 32.42 41.31
CA LYS A 211 5.90 32.25 40.06
C LYS A 211 6.62 31.33 39.07
N ARG A 212 7.96 31.44 38.98
CA ARG A 212 8.79 30.53 38.18
C ARG A 212 8.65 29.07 38.62
N LYS A 213 8.62 28.79 39.93
CA LYS A 213 8.46 27.42 40.43
C LYS A 213 7.09 26.86 40.07
N GLU A 214 6.04 27.63 40.22
CA GLU A 214 4.67 27.25 39.83
C GLU A 214 4.58 26.97 38.31
N GLU A 215 5.16 27.85 37.49
CA GLU A 215 5.25 27.65 36.03
C GLU A 215 6.03 26.38 35.66
N ILE A 216 7.14 26.09 36.34
CA ILE A 216 7.89 24.84 36.12
C ILE A 216 7.08 23.62 36.55
N GLU A 217 6.41 23.68 37.71
CA GLU A 217 5.60 22.57 38.22
C GLU A 217 4.43 22.25 37.27
N THR A 218 3.72 23.27 36.81
CA THR A 218 2.65 23.11 35.81
C THR A 218 3.18 22.49 34.51
N LEU A 219 4.38 22.87 34.04
CA LEU A 219 5.01 22.24 32.88
C LEU A 219 5.35 20.77 33.13
N LEU A 220 5.86 20.43 34.31
CA LEU A 220 6.14 19.04 34.68
C LEU A 220 4.86 18.21 34.74
N GLU A 221 3.76 18.76 35.25
CA GLU A 221 2.45 18.11 35.23
C GLU A 221 1.93 17.89 33.80
N MET A 222 2.08 18.87 32.92
CA MET A 222 1.70 18.75 31.51
C MET A 222 2.53 17.68 30.78
N SER A 223 3.83 17.59 31.10
CA SER A 223 4.69 16.52 30.58
C SER A 223 4.22 15.16 31.06
N LYS A 224 3.97 15.00 32.37
CA LYS A 224 3.46 13.73 32.94
C LYS A 224 2.13 13.32 32.31
N LYS A 225 1.20 14.26 32.10
CA LYS A 225 -0.07 13.99 31.40
C LYS A 225 0.19 13.50 29.97
N THR A 226 1.05 14.18 29.23
CA THR A 226 1.44 13.78 27.87
C THR A 226 2.05 12.37 27.84
N ASP A 227 2.94 12.06 28.78
CA ASP A 227 3.55 10.74 28.90
C ASP A 227 2.51 9.66 29.20
N THR A 228 1.54 9.94 30.09
CA THR A 228 0.44 9.00 30.37
C THR A 228 -0.46 8.78 29.16
N ASP A 229 -0.73 9.81 28.36
CA ASP A 229 -1.57 9.71 27.18
C ASP A 229 -0.86 8.98 26.03
N LEU A 230 0.44 9.22 25.86
CA LEU A 230 1.30 8.45 24.96
C LEU A 230 1.37 6.97 25.38
N ALA A 231 1.49 6.69 26.69
CA ALA A 231 1.48 5.33 27.22
C ALA A 231 0.13 4.63 26.96
N LYS A 232 -1.00 5.32 27.20
CA LYS A 232 -2.34 4.81 26.88
C LYS A 232 -2.50 4.53 25.39
N LYS A 233 -2.03 5.43 24.53
CA LYS A 233 -2.08 5.25 23.07
C LYS A 233 -1.26 4.04 22.64
N ARG A 234 -0.04 3.91 23.16
CA ARG A 234 0.85 2.76 22.90
C ARG A 234 0.20 1.45 23.35
N ALA A 235 -0.37 1.40 24.56
CA ALA A 235 -1.09 0.24 25.07
C ALA A 235 -2.30 -0.11 24.20
N GLY A 236 -3.10 0.89 23.78
CA GLY A 236 -4.24 0.67 22.88
C GLY A 236 -3.83 0.15 21.50
N ASP A 237 -2.70 0.61 20.96
CA ASP A 237 -2.16 0.09 19.70
C ASP A 237 -1.62 -1.34 19.86
N GLU A 238 -0.96 -1.67 20.98
CA GLU A 238 -0.54 -3.04 21.31
C GLU A 238 -1.72 -4.01 21.44
N GLU A 239 -2.83 -3.60 22.08
CA GLU A 239 -4.05 -4.41 22.17
C GLU A 239 -4.70 -4.65 20.80
N ARG A 240 -4.75 -3.62 19.94
CA ARG A 240 -5.26 -3.76 18.56
C ARG A 240 -4.42 -4.76 17.76
N GLU A 241 -3.11 -4.70 17.89
CA GLU A 241 -2.20 -5.64 17.22
C GLU A 241 -2.35 -7.07 17.77
N LYS A 242 -2.48 -7.25 19.09
CA LYS A 242 -2.80 -8.55 19.70
C LYS A 242 -4.12 -9.11 19.19
N ASN A 243 -5.19 -8.31 19.14
CA ASN A 243 -6.50 -8.73 18.64
C ASN A 243 -6.46 -9.11 17.15
N LYS A 244 -5.79 -8.32 16.31
CA LYS A 244 -5.59 -8.66 14.88
C LYS A 244 -4.84 -9.98 14.74
N ARG A 245 -3.81 -10.17 15.55
CA ARG A 245 -2.97 -11.37 15.53
C ARG A 245 -3.72 -12.60 16.01
N GLU A 246 -4.49 -12.51 17.08
CA GLU A 246 -5.37 -13.58 17.52
C GLU A 246 -6.38 -13.96 16.44
N LYS A 247 -6.97 -12.98 15.75
CA LYS A 247 -7.88 -13.23 14.63
C LYS A 247 -7.18 -14.00 13.51
N ILE A 248 -5.94 -13.65 13.17
CA ILE A 248 -5.14 -14.37 12.17
C ILE A 248 -4.81 -15.79 12.66
N ASN A 249 -4.41 -15.95 13.92
CA ASN A 249 -4.09 -17.26 14.50
C ASN A 249 -5.33 -18.17 14.56
N ARG A 250 -6.52 -17.64 14.87
CA ARG A 250 -7.80 -18.37 14.77
C ARG A 250 -8.09 -18.83 13.34
N MET A 251 -7.83 -17.98 12.35
CA MET A 251 -7.97 -18.38 10.94
C MET A 251 -6.95 -19.45 10.55
N ARG A 252 -5.69 -19.33 10.97
CA ARG A 252 -4.64 -20.33 10.73
C ARG A 252 -4.97 -21.69 11.36
N ALA A 253 -5.47 -21.70 12.59
CA ALA A 253 -5.92 -22.91 13.26
C ALA A 253 -7.03 -23.63 12.48
N LYS A 254 -7.98 -22.89 11.90
CA LYS A 254 -9.03 -23.47 11.02
C LYS A 254 -8.46 -24.13 9.76
N TYR A 255 -7.32 -23.65 9.27
CA TYR A 255 -6.64 -24.21 8.09
C TYR A 255 -5.51 -25.19 8.45
N ASN A 256 -5.40 -25.63 9.71
CA ASN A 256 -4.31 -26.49 10.20
C ASN A 256 -2.89 -25.91 9.95
N LEU A 257 -2.75 -24.58 9.98
CA LEU A 257 -1.46 -23.88 9.90
C LEU A 257 -0.96 -23.52 11.29
N GLU A 258 0.36 -23.55 11.48
CA GLU A 258 1.00 -23.10 12.70
C GLU A 258 0.74 -21.61 13.00
N PRO A 259 0.57 -21.26 14.29
CA PRO A 259 0.37 -19.88 14.72
C PRO A 259 1.59 -19.02 14.38
N LEU A 260 1.37 -17.71 14.17
CA LEU A 260 2.47 -16.78 13.94
C LEU A 260 3.41 -16.74 15.17
N PRO A 261 4.75 -16.79 14.98
CA PRO A 261 5.74 -16.69 16.06
C PRO A 261 5.76 -15.29 16.67
N GLU A 262 5.74 -15.17 18.00
CA GLU A 262 5.64 -13.90 18.73
C GLU A 262 6.64 -12.86 18.21
N PRO A 263 6.24 -11.56 18.11
CA PRO A 263 7.16 -10.56 17.62
C PRO A 263 8.30 -10.44 18.62
N ALA A 264 9.54 -10.46 18.14
CA ALA A 264 10.69 -10.24 19.00
C ALA A 264 10.50 -8.91 19.74
N PRO A 265 10.78 -8.85 21.06
CA PRO A 265 10.68 -7.60 21.79
C PRO A 265 11.59 -6.57 21.12
N PRO A 266 11.15 -5.29 21.03
CA PRO A 266 12.02 -4.25 20.49
C PRO A 266 13.34 -4.26 21.28
N PRO A 267 14.49 -4.12 20.60
CA PRO A 267 15.76 -4.05 21.30
C PRO A 267 15.68 -2.92 22.31
N LYS A 268 16.00 -3.21 23.57
CA LYS A 268 16.13 -2.19 24.61
C LYS A 268 17.31 -1.32 24.20
N VAL A 269 17.04 -0.14 23.68
CA VAL A 269 18.07 0.83 23.33
C VAL A 269 18.46 1.55 24.60
N ASP A 270 19.69 1.32 25.08
CA ASP A 270 20.26 2.04 26.21
C ASP A 270 20.53 3.49 25.77
N LEU A 271 19.65 4.41 26.20
CA LEU A 271 19.72 5.82 25.82
C LEU A 271 20.98 6.52 26.36
N ASP A 272 21.55 5.99 27.44
CA ASP A 272 22.78 6.51 28.07
C ASP A 272 24.05 6.18 27.27
N ALA A 273 23.97 5.25 26.30
CA ALA A 273 25.07 4.91 25.40
C ALA A 273 25.14 5.83 24.17
N ILE A 274 24.19 6.76 24.00
CA ILE A 274 24.22 7.74 22.91
C ILE A 274 25.29 8.78 23.25
N PRO A 275 26.38 8.89 22.46
CA PRO A 275 27.44 9.83 22.76
C PRO A 275 26.89 11.27 22.69
N MET A 276 27.25 12.06 23.68
CA MET A 276 26.93 13.49 23.71
C MET A 276 27.55 14.20 22.49
N PRO A 277 26.88 15.23 21.93
CA PRO A 277 27.43 15.99 20.81
C PRO A 277 28.78 16.62 21.19
N GLY A 278 29.85 16.23 20.49
CA GLY A 278 31.21 16.77 20.69
C GLY A 278 32.31 15.76 21.00
N LEU A 279 31.98 14.49 21.26
CA LEU A 279 32.97 13.41 21.28
C LEU A 279 33.37 13.09 19.82
N GLN A 280 34.65 13.26 19.47
CA GLN A 280 35.16 12.87 18.16
C GLN A 280 34.96 11.36 18.01
N GLU A 281 34.03 10.96 17.14
CA GLU A 281 33.87 9.56 16.77
C GLU A 281 35.18 9.06 16.18
N THR A 282 35.63 7.88 16.61
CA THR A 282 36.80 7.26 16.00
C THR A 282 36.49 6.94 14.52
N PRO A 283 37.48 7.01 13.60
CA PRO A 283 37.24 6.72 12.18
C PRO A 283 36.58 5.36 11.93
N GLU A 284 36.86 4.37 12.79
CA GLU A 284 36.28 3.02 12.74
C GLU A 284 34.78 3.00 13.09
N GLU A 285 34.35 3.77 14.10
CA GLU A 285 32.94 3.89 14.48
C GLU A 285 32.13 4.61 13.40
N ARG A 286 32.71 5.64 12.79
CA ARG A 286 32.10 6.36 11.66
C ARG A 286 31.93 5.45 10.44
N HIS A 287 32.93 4.63 10.14
CA HIS A 287 32.87 3.64 9.05
C HIS A 287 31.86 2.53 9.35
N ALA A 288 31.82 2.01 10.58
CA ALA A 288 30.85 1.00 11.00
C ALA A 288 29.40 1.50 10.93
N ARG A 289 29.14 2.76 11.29
CA ARG A 289 27.82 3.40 11.14
C ARG A 289 27.43 3.56 9.66
N ARG A 290 28.38 3.95 8.80
CA ARG A 290 28.14 4.07 7.35
C ARG A 290 27.85 2.72 6.69
N MET A 291 28.47 1.65 7.15
CA MET A 291 28.28 0.31 6.59
C MET A 291 27.00 -0.39 7.08
N LYS A 292 26.42 0.04 8.21
CA LYS A 292 25.15 -0.46 8.75
C LYS A 292 23.96 0.32 8.18
N SER A 293 23.74 0.26 6.87
CA SER A 293 22.44 0.64 6.31
C SER A 293 21.58 -0.61 6.18
N ASP A 294 20.59 -0.77 7.04
CA ASP A 294 19.69 -1.95 7.05
C ASP A 294 18.75 -2.02 5.83
N ARG A 295 18.80 -1.02 4.94
CA ARG A 295 17.88 -0.86 3.82
C ARG A 295 18.47 -1.34 2.51
N GLU A 296 17.71 -2.15 1.78
CA GLU A 296 18.21 -2.86 0.59
C GLU A 296 18.66 -1.93 -0.55
N TRP A 297 18.08 -0.74 -0.66
CA TRP A 297 18.45 0.26 -1.68
C TRP A 297 19.65 1.14 -1.28
N ASP A 298 20.10 1.07 -0.02
CA ASP A 298 21.34 1.70 0.44
C ASP A 298 22.57 0.78 0.25
N ARG A 299 22.37 -0.54 0.05
CA ARG A 299 23.45 -1.51 -0.22
C ARG A 299 24.33 -1.13 -1.43
N GLY A 300 23.78 -0.41 -2.41
CA GLY A 300 24.51 0.04 -3.60
C GLY A 300 25.20 1.40 -3.46
N LYS A 301 24.84 2.22 -2.46
CA LYS A 301 25.37 3.58 -2.33
C LYS A 301 26.78 3.63 -1.77
N GLY A 302 27.19 2.61 -1.01
CA GLY A 302 28.55 2.47 -0.51
C GLY A 302 29.60 2.41 -1.62
N LEU A 303 29.26 1.83 -2.79
CA LEU A 303 30.18 1.72 -3.93
C LEU A 303 30.52 3.08 -4.57
N TYR A 304 29.57 4.01 -4.58
CA TYR A 304 29.81 5.35 -5.11
C TYR A 304 30.68 6.17 -4.17
N THR A 305 30.45 6.06 -2.86
CA THR A 305 31.26 6.74 -1.85
C THR A 305 32.68 6.20 -1.80
N THR A 306 32.87 4.88 -1.88
CA THR A 306 34.21 4.27 -1.92
C THR A 306 34.94 4.58 -3.24
N TRP A 307 34.21 4.70 -4.35
CA TRP A 307 34.80 5.18 -5.61
C TRP A 307 35.27 6.63 -5.53
N ILE A 308 34.50 7.53 -4.91
CA ILE A 308 34.92 8.93 -4.69
C ILE A 308 36.14 9.00 -3.77
N GLU A 309 36.14 8.25 -2.67
CA GLU A 309 37.27 8.20 -1.73
C GLU A 309 38.52 7.67 -2.43
N LYS A 310 38.40 6.57 -3.19
CA LYS A 310 39.49 6.06 -4.02
C LYS A 310 40.00 7.07 -5.06
N GLN A 311 39.11 7.80 -5.73
CA GLN A 311 39.49 8.86 -6.68
C GLN A 311 40.15 10.07 -6.02
N ARG A 312 39.98 10.25 -4.71
CA ARG A 312 40.66 11.30 -3.93
C ARG A 312 42.02 10.82 -3.47
N ASP A 313 42.14 9.56 -3.07
CA ASP A 313 43.41 8.95 -2.66
C ASP A 313 44.35 8.72 -3.85
N ASP A 314 43.81 8.42 -5.04
CA ASP A 314 44.58 8.26 -6.29
C ASP A 314 45.01 9.62 -6.90
N ARG A 315 44.54 10.77 -6.36
CA ARG A 315 44.86 12.11 -6.89
C ARG A 315 46.06 12.69 -6.14
N ASP A 316 47.00 13.29 -6.87
CA ASP A 316 48.21 13.91 -6.29
C ASP A 316 47.86 14.83 -5.11
N ASP A 317 48.57 14.64 -3.99
CA ASP A 317 48.36 15.39 -2.73
C ASP A 317 48.43 16.91 -2.94
N GLU A 318 49.15 17.37 -3.97
CA GLU A 318 49.31 18.77 -4.36
C GLU A 318 48.04 19.40 -4.96
N PHE A 319 47.09 18.58 -5.43
CA PHE A 319 45.78 19.01 -5.96
C PHE A 319 44.60 18.65 -5.05
N ARG A 320 44.85 18.12 -3.85
CA ARG A 320 43.80 17.80 -2.90
C ARG A 320 43.28 19.10 -2.23
N PRO A 321 41.95 19.33 -2.18
CA PRO A 321 41.42 20.48 -1.45
C PRO A 321 41.83 20.39 0.03
N PRO A 322 42.15 21.51 0.70
CA PRO A 322 42.51 21.51 2.11
C PRO A 322 41.47 20.77 2.97
N ASP A 323 41.92 19.95 3.92
CA ASP A 323 41.04 19.12 4.75
C ASP A 323 40.01 19.95 5.56
N ALA A 324 40.25 21.26 5.71
CA ALA A 324 39.32 22.20 6.33
C ALA A 324 37.95 22.34 5.62
N TYR A 325 37.86 21.97 4.34
CA TYR A 325 36.61 22.03 3.56
C TYR A 325 35.66 20.85 3.82
N PHE A 326 36.11 19.81 4.52
CA PHE A 326 35.34 18.59 4.77
C PHE A 326 35.09 18.39 6.27
N LYS A 327 34.35 19.33 6.88
CA LYS A 327 33.83 19.20 8.26
C LYS A 327 32.60 18.30 8.33
#